data_AF-A0A9D2GWG4-F1
#
_entry.id   AF-A0A9D2GWG4-F1
#
_cell.length_a   1.000
_cell.length_b   1.000
_cell.length_c   1.000
_cell.angle_alpha   90.00
_cell.angle_beta   90.00
_cell.angle_gamma   90.00
#
_symmetry.space_group_name_H-M   'P 1'
#
loop_
_entity.id
_entity.type
_entity.pdbx_description
1 polymer ?
#
loop_
_entity_poly.entity_id
_entity_poly.type
_entity_poly.pdbx_seq_one_letter_code
_entity_poly.pdbx_strand_id
1 'polypeptide(L)' 'MDAIEKWAADEFRSTNGQLQWIINEALRKSGRLKKAKKGGAAKNEEGDDSL' A
#
# COMPACT_ATOMS: atom_id res chain seq x y z
N MET A 1 17.80 5.84 -12.15
CA MET A 1 16.71 5.46 -11.21
C MET A 1 15.38 5.76 -11.89
N ASP A 2 15.28 5.48 -13.21
CA ASP A 2 14.41 6.29 -14.08
C ASP A 2 13.03 5.66 -14.27
N ALA A 3 12.93 4.34 -14.07
CA ALA A 3 11.66 3.62 -14.21
C ALA A 3 10.65 4.01 -13.12
N ILE A 4 11.12 4.20 -11.88
CA ILE A 4 10.26 4.62 -10.76
C ILE A 4 9.84 6.09 -10.92
N GLU A 5 10.74 6.95 -11.39
CA GLU A 5 10.42 8.37 -11.63
C GLU A 5 9.42 8.55 -12.77
N LYS A 6 9.57 7.80 -13.88
CA LYS A 6 8.61 7.80 -14.97
C LYS A 6 7.25 7.28 -14.52
N TRP A 7 7.22 6.15 -13.81
CA TRP A 7 5.96 5.60 -13.30
C TRP A 7 5.26 6.53 -12.30
N ALA A 8 6.02 7.18 -11.41
CA ALA A 8 5.49 8.19 -10.52
C ALA A 8 4.91 9.38 -11.30
N ALA A 9 5.60 9.85 -12.34
CA ALA A 9 5.12 10.94 -13.20
C ALA A 9 3.85 10.55 -13.97
N ASP A 10 3.79 9.34 -14.51
CA ASP A 10 2.61 8.78 -15.21
C ASP A 10 1.39 8.69 -14.28
N GLU A 11 1.61 8.46 -12.99
CA GLU A 11 0.57 8.39 -11.96
C GLU A 11 0.33 9.71 -11.21
N PHE A 12 0.92 10.82 -11.67
CA PHE A 12 0.86 12.15 -11.03
C PHE A 12 1.25 12.14 -9.55
N ARG A 13 2.27 11.36 -9.19
CA ARG A 13 2.82 11.23 -7.84
C ARG A 13 4.26 11.72 -7.79
N SER A 14 4.71 12.10 -6.59
CA SER A 14 6.14 12.28 -6.35
C SER A 14 6.84 10.92 -6.27
N THR A 15 8.13 10.87 -6.61
CA THR A 15 8.96 9.65 -6.47
C THR A 15 8.92 9.10 -5.06
N ASN A 16 8.92 9.97 -4.04
CA ASN A 16 8.80 9.55 -2.64
C ASN A 16 7.40 8.96 -2.32
N GLY A 17 6.33 9.50 -2.90
CA GLY A 17 4.99 8.94 -2.78
C GLY A 17 4.88 7.56 -3.44
N GLN A 18 5.50 7.39 -4.61
CA GLN A 18 5.53 6.11 -5.31
C GLN A 18 6.27 5.04 -4.53
N LEU A 19 7.43 5.38 -3.94
CA LEU A 19 8.17 4.47 -3.07
C LEU A 19 7.33 4.02 -1.86
N GLN A 20 6.62 4.94 -1.20
CA GLN A 20 5.73 4.60 -0.09
C GLN A 20 4.58 3.69 -0.52
N TRP A 21 4.01 3.91 -1.71
CA TRP A 21 2.96 3.06 -2.24
C TRP A 21 3.47 1.64 -2.51
N ILE A 22 4.61 1.49 -3.20
CA ILE A 22 5.22 0.18 -3.49
C ILE A 22 5.52 -0.58 -2.19
N ILE A 23 6.07 0.10 -1.18
CA ILE A 23 6.39 -0.51 0.11
C ILE A 23 5.11 -0.97 0.82
N ASN A 24 4.07 -0.12 0.87
CA ASN A 24 2.79 -0.49 1.46
C ASN A 24 2.15 -1.68 0.73
N GLU A 25 2.20 -1.68 -0.60
CA GLU A 25 1.66 -2.74 -1.43
C GLU A 25 2.39 -4.06 -1.21
N ALA A 26 3.73 -4.04 -1.16
CA ALA A 26 4.55 -5.21 -0.85
C ALA A 26 4.31 -5.73 0.57
N LEU A 27 4.11 -4.84 1.55
CA LEU A 27 3.76 -5.22 2.93
C LEU A 27 2.35 -5.82 3.03
N ARG A 28 1.40 -5.30 2.25
CA ARG A 28 0.03 -5.84 2.14
C ARG A 28 0.04 -7.23 1.50
N LYS A 29 0.71 -7.38 0.36
CA LYS A 29 0.85 -8.66 -0.37
C LYS A 29 1.60 -9.72 0.43
N SER A 30 2.63 -9.32 1.18
CA SER A 30 3.36 -10.26 2.06
C SER A 30 2.59 -10.63 3.33
N GLY A 31 1.38 -10.09 3.55
CA GLY A 31 0.59 -10.33 4.76
C GLY A 31 1.22 -9.75 6.04
N ARG A 32 2.23 -8.89 5.89
CA ARG A 32 3.01 -8.31 7.00
C ARG A 32 2.53 -6.93 7.42
N LEU A 33 1.50 -6.40 6.77
CA LEU A 33 0.81 -5.21 7.23
C LEU A 33 0.13 -5.57 8.57
N LYS A 34 0.84 -5.35 9.68
CA LYS A 34 0.26 -5.47 11.02
C LYS A 34 -0.96 -4.56 11.03
N LYS A 35 -2.16 -5.13 11.22
CA LYS A 35 -3.36 -4.34 11.55
C LYS A 35 -2.92 -3.36 12.61
N ALA A 36 -2.93 -2.07 12.27
CA ALA A 36 -2.63 -1.03 13.23
C ALA A 36 -3.57 -1.31 14.39
N LYS A 37 -3.00 -1.76 15.53
CA LYS A 37 -3.76 -2.01 16.73
C LYS A 37 -4.14 -0.63 17.25
N LYS A 38 -5.15 -0.02 16.61
CA LYS A 38 -5.89 1.09 17.17
C LYS A 38 -6.52 0.53 18.43
N GLY A 39 -5.91 0.86 19.56
CA GLY A 39 -6.67 0.92 20.79
C GLY A 39 -7.87 1.84 20.51
N GLY A 40 -9.05 1.26 20.48
CA GLY A 40 -10.32 1.98 20.31
C GLY A 40 -10.96 1.84 18.93
N ALA A 41 -12.12 1.17 18.95
CA ALA A 41 -13.19 1.13 17.95
C ALA A 41 -13.05 0.15 16.76
N ALA A 42 -13.66 -1.02 16.99
CA ALA A 42 -14.41 -1.91 16.09
C ALA A 42 -14.79 -1.35 14.70
N LYS A 43 -14.90 -2.12 13.62
CA LYS A 43 -15.66 -3.36 13.42
C LYS A 43 -15.13 -4.17 12.21
N ASN A 44 -15.62 -5.39 12.12
CA ASN A 44 -15.41 -6.44 11.11
C ASN A 44 -15.69 -6.01 9.67
N GLU A 45 -15.13 -6.78 8.73
CA GLU A 45 -15.70 -7.29 7.46
C GLU A 45 -14.50 -7.89 6.69
N GLU A 46 -14.32 -9.22 6.73
CA GLU A 46 -14.87 -10.22 5.80
C GLU A 46 -14.32 -10.10 4.38
N GLY A 47 -13.87 -11.25 3.87
CA GLY A 47 -12.93 -11.36 2.78
C GLY A 47 -13.51 -11.03 1.42
N ASP A 48 -12.63 -10.57 0.56
CA ASP A 48 -12.75 -10.71 -0.88
C ASP A 48 -11.37 -10.47 -1.48
N ASP A 49 -10.75 -11.54 -2.00
CA ASP A 49 -9.81 -11.41 -3.13
C ASP A 49 -9.73 -12.76 -3.87
N SER A 50 -10.91 -13.26 -4.27
CA SER A 50 -11.01 -14.29 -5.30
C SER A 50 -11.89 -13.77 -6.44
N LEU A 51 -11.21 -13.25 -7.47
CA LEU A 51 -11.67 -12.80 -8.81
C LEU A 51 -12.41 -11.46 -8.93
#